data_AF-A0A3E0R2K3-F1
#
_entry.id   AF-A0A3E0R2K3-F1
#
_cell.length_a   1.000
_cell.length_b   1.000
_cell.length_c   1.000
_cell.angle_alpha   90.00
_cell.angle_beta   90.00
_cell.angle_gamma   90.00
#
_symmetry.space_group_name_H-M   'P 1'
#
loop_
_entity.id
_entity.type
_entity.pdbx_description
1 polymer ?
#
loop_
_entity_poly.entity_id
_entity_poly.type
_entity_poly.pdbx_seq_one_letter_code
_entity_poly.pdbx_strand_id
1 'polypeptide(L)'
;MITTQAPDTNTVGAWLDTLGKTQKDAFLHYVKNSTSDIESYLYARFLRPGYSGSIADLTAWLQEKYPKQDLRKVLLIEIDSLKMDIDNVRQMTLTGMLDHATAATKISVLQKELRSHIQAVRQLTDGIDRRGLLLAGADRCLRELVNSFEDSPTMSDLID
;
A
#
# COMPACT_ATOMS: atom_id res chain seq x y z
N MET A 1 -15.45 33.85 -3.43
CA MET A 1 -15.54 33.39 -2.04
C MET A 1 -15.77 31.90 -2.08
N ILE A 2 -14.72 31.11 -1.91
CA ILE A 2 -14.81 29.65 -1.86
C ILE A 2 -15.18 29.32 -0.43
N THR A 3 -16.40 28.85 -0.21
CA THR A 3 -16.91 28.48 1.10
C THR A 3 -16.09 27.29 1.60
N THR A 4 -15.20 27.54 2.55
CA THR A 4 -14.48 26.53 3.31
C THR A 4 -15.53 25.66 4.00
N GLN A 5 -15.73 24.43 3.52
CA GLN A 5 -16.54 23.45 4.21
C GLN A 5 -15.98 23.27 5.64
N ALA A 6 -16.89 23.12 6.60
CA ALA A 6 -16.56 22.90 8.00
C ALA A 6 -15.51 21.78 8.16
N PRO A 7 -14.60 21.84 9.15
CA PRO A 7 -13.63 20.78 9.36
C PRO A 7 -14.39 19.49 9.69
N ASP A 8 -14.30 18.50 8.81
CA ASP A 8 -14.87 17.18 9.06
C ASP A 8 -14.36 16.66 10.41
N THR A 9 -15.26 16.51 11.37
CA THR A 9 -14.99 15.95 12.71
C THR A 9 -14.59 14.47 12.67
N ASN A 10 -14.47 13.87 11.47
CA ASN A 10 -13.96 12.52 11.20
C ASN A 10 -12.52 12.49 10.65
N THR A 11 -11.82 13.63 10.66
CA THR A 11 -10.44 13.69 10.18
C THR A 11 -9.49 12.91 11.09
N VAL A 12 -8.50 12.24 10.48
CA VAL A 12 -7.43 11.52 11.20
C VAL A 12 -6.70 12.45 12.18
N GLY A 13 -6.56 13.74 11.84
CA GLY A 13 -5.99 14.77 12.71
C GLY A 13 -6.75 14.93 14.03
N ALA A 14 -8.09 15.04 13.97
CA ALA A 14 -8.92 15.16 15.16
C ALA A 14 -8.81 13.91 16.06
N TRP A 15 -8.81 12.70 15.47
CA TRP A 15 -8.60 11.47 16.22
C TRP A 15 -7.21 11.42 16.89
N LEU A 16 -6.15 11.82 16.18
CA LEU A 16 -4.79 11.88 16.74
C LEU A 16 -4.67 12.85 17.92
N ASP A 17 -5.54 13.84 18.04
CA ASP A 17 -5.57 14.76 19.17
C ASP A 17 -6.34 14.21 20.37
N THR A 18 -7.21 13.21 20.16
CA THR A 18 -7.86 12.46 21.25
C THR A 18 -6.93 11.44 21.91
N LEU A 19 -5.85 11.04 21.23
CA LEU A 19 -4.88 10.07 21.75
C LEU A 19 -3.93 10.70 22.78
N GLY A 20 -3.56 9.92 23.79
CA GLY A 20 -2.48 10.29 24.70
C GLY A 20 -1.13 10.40 23.98
N LYS A 21 -0.24 11.27 24.47
CA LYS A 21 1.07 11.56 23.86
C LYS A 21 1.85 10.30 23.48
N THR A 22 1.93 9.33 24.38
CA THR A 22 2.66 8.07 24.15
C THR A 22 2.09 7.25 23.00
N GLN A 23 0.76 7.13 22.91
CA GLN A 23 0.09 6.37 21.85
C GLN A 23 0.21 7.09 20.50
N LYS A 24 0.05 8.41 20.51
CA LYS A 24 0.23 9.26 19.33
C LYS A 24 1.65 9.13 18.77
N ASP A 25 2.67 9.25 19.61
CA ASP A 25 4.07 9.14 19.19
C ASP A 25 4.40 7.74 18.68
N ALA A 26 3.90 6.69 19.34
CA ALA A 26 4.07 5.31 18.90
C ALA A 26 3.42 5.04 17.53
N PHE A 27 2.20 5.54 17.32
CA PHE A 27 1.51 5.44 16.04
C PHE A 27 2.23 6.19 14.93
N LEU A 28 2.64 7.44 15.17
CA LEU A 28 3.37 8.24 14.19
C LEU A 28 4.73 7.60 13.83
N HIS A 29 5.43 7.03 14.82
CA HIS A 29 6.65 6.27 14.59
C HIS A 29 6.39 5.01 13.74
N TYR A 30 5.32 4.28 14.04
CA TYR A 30 4.94 3.08 13.28
C TYR A 30 4.59 3.42 11.82
N VAL A 31 3.71 4.40 11.60
CA VAL A 31 3.26 4.82 10.28
C VAL A 31 4.40 5.34 9.39
N LYS A 32 5.37 6.03 10.00
CA LYS A 32 6.56 6.52 9.29
C LYS A 32 7.45 5.39 8.76
N ASN A 33 7.51 4.27 9.47
CA ASN A 33 8.40 3.15 9.15
C ASN A 33 7.69 1.99 8.43
N SER A 34 6.36 1.87 8.58
CA SER A 34 5.58 0.81 7.95
C SER A 34 5.34 1.12 6.48
N THR A 35 5.58 0.13 5.62
CA THR A 35 5.29 0.22 4.18
C THR A 35 3.82 -0.07 3.85
N SER A 36 3.04 -0.58 4.82
CA SER A 36 1.68 -1.04 4.63
C SER A 36 0.66 -0.06 5.23
N ASP A 37 -0.14 0.56 4.37
CA ASP A 37 -1.22 1.47 4.79
C ASP A 37 -2.35 0.70 5.50
N ILE A 38 -2.56 -0.57 5.12
CA ILE A 38 -3.55 -1.46 5.74
C ILE A 38 -3.15 -1.81 7.18
N GLU A 39 -1.88 -2.12 7.43
CA GLU A 39 -1.42 -2.41 8.79
C GLU A 39 -1.46 -1.15 9.66
N SER A 40 -1.20 0.01 9.07
CA SER A 40 -1.35 1.30 9.73
C SER A 40 -2.81 1.55 10.13
N TYR A 41 -3.76 1.21 9.26
CA TYR A 41 -5.20 1.26 9.58
C TYR A 41 -5.60 0.30 10.71
N LEU A 42 -5.15 -0.95 10.65
CA LEU A 42 -5.42 -1.93 11.71
C LEU A 42 -4.83 -1.46 13.05
N TYR A 43 -3.61 -0.95 13.06
CA TYR A 43 -3.00 -0.37 14.25
C TYR A 43 -3.85 0.77 14.83
N ALA A 44 -4.32 1.68 13.97
CA ALA A 44 -5.19 2.79 14.38
C ALA A 44 -6.50 2.31 15.02
N ARG A 45 -7.05 1.18 14.54
CA ARG A 45 -8.27 0.58 15.10
C ARG A 45 -8.05 -0.09 16.45
N PHE A 46 -6.86 -0.62 16.73
CA PHE A 46 -6.52 -1.25 18.01
C PHE A 46 -6.21 -0.26 19.13
N LEU A 47 -5.91 1.00 18.81
CA LEU A 47 -5.71 2.03 19.83
C LEU A 47 -7.01 2.35 20.57
N ARG A 48 -6.89 2.96 21.76
CA ARG A 48 -8.04 3.42 22.55
C ARG A 48 -7.84 4.89 22.92
N PRO A 49 -8.73 5.81 22.48
CA PRO A 49 -9.87 5.58 21.57
C PRO A 49 -9.43 5.16 20.16
N GLY A 50 -10.14 4.20 19.57
CA GLY A 50 -9.81 3.65 18.25
C GLY A 50 -10.29 4.52 17.10
N TYR A 51 -9.61 4.46 15.96
CA TYR A 51 -10.02 5.22 14.79
C TYR A 51 -11.34 4.66 14.21
N SER A 52 -12.34 5.52 14.03
CA SER A 52 -13.68 5.17 13.53
C SER A 52 -13.94 5.53 12.07
N GLY A 53 -13.02 6.25 11.42
CA GLY A 53 -13.16 6.64 10.02
C GLY A 53 -12.84 5.50 9.05
N SER A 54 -12.95 5.79 7.76
CA SER A 54 -12.71 4.79 6.72
C SER A 54 -11.22 4.56 6.47
N ILE A 55 -10.86 3.40 5.95
CA ILE A 55 -9.48 3.16 5.49
C ILE A 55 -9.06 4.14 4.39
N ALA A 56 -9.99 4.61 3.56
CA ALA A 56 -9.70 5.57 2.50
C ALA A 56 -9.20 6.90 3.07
N ASP A 57 -9.85 7.39 4.13
CA ASP A 57 -9.49 8.64 4.81
C ASP A 57 -8.10 8.53 5.46
N LEU A 58 -7.83 7.40 6.11
CA LEU A 58 -6.53 7.16 6.74
C LEU A 58 -5.41 6.96 5.71
N THR A 59 -5.70 6.29 4.60
CA THR A 59 -4.75 6.09 3.50
C THR A 59 -4.42 7.43 2.82
N ALA A 60 -5.42 8.26 2.56
CA ALA A 60 -5.22 9.59 1.99
C ALA A 60 -4.34 10.47 2.90
N TRP A 61 -4.64 10.47 4.20
CA TRP A 61 -3.83 11.19 5.19
C TRP A 61 -2.38 10.66 5.27
N LEU A 62 -2.19 9.33 5.22
CA LEU A 62 -0.87 8.72 5.21
C LEU A 62 -0.06 9.15 3.97
N GLN A 63 -0.68 9.13 2.79
CA GLN A 63 -0.02 9.49 1.54
C GLN A 63 0.34 10.99 1.49
N GLU A 64 -0.48 11.85 2.07
CA GLU A 64 -0.21 13.29 2.17
C GLU A 64 0.95 13.57 3.15
N LYS A 65 0.93 12.96 4.34
CA LYS A 65 1.90 13.27 5.41
C LYS A 65 3.22 12.52 5.28
N TYR A 66 3.18 11.31 4.76
CA TYR A 66 4.33 10.42 4.57
C TYR A 66 4.30 9.86 3.15
N PRO A 67 4.73 10.62 2.14
CA PRO A 67 4.78 10.13 0.76
C PRO A 67 5.77 8.96 0.68
N LYS A 68 5.23 7.75 0.59
CA LYS A 68 6.02 6.52 0.43
C LYS A 68 6.33 6.33 -1.06
N GLN A 69 7.54 5.86 -1.36
CA GLN A 69 7.88 5.48 -2.73
C GLN A 69 7.08 4.23 -3.13
N ASP A 70 6.36 4.31 -4.25
CA ASP A 70 5.73 3.14 -4.87
C ASP A 70 6.83 2.28 -5.53
N LEU A 71 7.35 1.30 -4.78
CA LEU A 71 8.37 0.36 -5.26
C LEU A 71 7.92 -0.42 -6.50
N ARG A 72 6.61 -0.69 -6.62
CA ARG A 72 6.05 -1.34 -7.80
C ARG A 72 6.18 -0.41 -9.01
N LYS A 73 5.93 0.89 -8.85
CA LYS A 73 6.14 1.88 -9.93
C LYS A 73 7.60 1.97 -10.34
N VAL A 74 8.54 1.92 -9.39
CA VAL A 74 9.98 1.90 -9.68
C VAL A 74 10.33 0.67 -10.52
N LEU A 75 9.92 -0.53 -10.08
CA LEU A 75 10.17 -1.77 -10.81
C LEU A 75 9.53 -1.79 -12.21
N LEU A 76 8.37 -1.17 -12.40
CA LEU A 76 7.74 -1.04 -13.72
C LEU A 76 8.59 -0.18 -14.67
N ILE A 77 9.17 0.92 -14.18
CA ILE A 77 10.07 1.78 -14.96
C ILE A 77 11.37 1.02 -15.31
N GLU A 78 11.91 0.25 -14.36
CA GLU A 78 13.10 -0.58 -14.59
C GLU A 78 12.84 -1.69 -15.61
N ILE A 79 11.66 -2.33 -15.57
CA ILE A 79 11.26 -3.33 -16.57
C ILE A 79 11.27 -2.73 -17.98
N ASP A 80 10.76 -1.52 -18.15
CA ASP A 80 10.73 -0.87 -19.47
C ASP A 80 12.13 -0.44 -19.91
N SER A 81 12.96 0.07 -18.98
CA SER A 81 14.37 0.37 -19.24
C SER A 81 15.15 -0.90 -19.67
N LEU A 82 14.95 -2.02 -18.97
CA LEU A 82 15.60 -3.30 -19.30
C LEU A 82 15.20 -3.84 -20.67
N LYS A 83 13.95 -3.64 -21.10
CA LYS A 83 13.53 -3.98 -22.48
C LYS A 83 14.30 -3.14 -23.50
N MET A 84 14.40 -1.83 -23.28
CA MET A 84 15.16 -0.93 -24.15
C MET A 84 16.64 -1.35 -24.20
N ASP A 85 17.24 -1.70 -23.06
CA ASP A 85 18.63 -2.16 -23.01
C ASP A 85 18.85 -3.45 -23.79
N ILE A 86 17.92 -4.42 -23.71
CA ILE A 86 17.98 -5.66 -24.51
C ILE A 86 17.92 -5.34 -26.00
N ASP A 87 17.04 -4.44 -26.42
CA ASP A 87 16.91 -4.05 -27.82
C ASP A 87 18.15 -3.27 -28.30
N ASN A 88 18.72 -2.41 -27.47
CA ASN A 88 19.98 -1.73 -27.75
C ASN A 88 21.13 -2.72 -27.97
N VAL A 89 21.27 -3.74 -27.11
CA VAL A 89 22.31 -4.78 -27.28
C VAL A 89 22.11 -5.57 -28.58
N ARG A 90 20.86 -5.87 -28.95
CA ARG A 90 20.55 -6.50 -30.24
C ARG A 90 20.94 -5.61 -31.41
N GLN A 91 20.63 -4.31 -31.35
CA GLN A 91 21.02 -3.35 -32.39
C GLN A 91 22.54 -3.22 -32.51
N MET A 92 23.28 -3.14 -31.40
CA MET A 92 24.75 -3.12 -31.40
C MET A 92 25.36 -4.37 -32.06
N THR A 93 24.67 -5.51 -31.97
CA THR A 93 25.09 -6.75 -32.64
C THR A 93 24.85 -6.67 -34.14
N LEU A 94 23.69 -6.14 -34.57
CA LEU A 94 23.36 -5.97 -35.98
C LEU A 94 24.26 -4.95 -36.69
N THR A 95 24.66 -3.89 -36.00
CA THR A 95 25.57 -2.86 -36.54
C THR A 95 27.04 -3.28 -36.52
N GLY A 96 27.37 -4.46 -35.99
CA GLY A 96 28.74 -4.97 -35.89
C GLY A 96 29.58 -4.30 -34.81
N MET A 97 28.97 -3.50 -33.91
CA MET A 97 29.66 -2.89 -32.77
C MET A 97 29.96 -3.89 -31.65
N LEU A 98 29.26 -5.02 -31.63
CA LEU A 98 29.40 -6.06 -30.61
C LEU A 98 29.41 -7.45 -31.24
N ASP A 99 30.33 -8.31 -30.80
CA ASP A 99 30.39 -9.71 -31.20
C ASP A 99 29.18 -10.51 -30.69
N HIS A 100 28.74 -11.49 -31.49
CA HIS A 100 27.57 -12.32 -31.21
C HIS A 100 27.70 -13.12 -29.90
N ALA A 101 28.89 -13.64 -29.58
CA ALA A 101 29.08 -14.41 -28.36
C ALA A 101 28.94 -13.51 -27.12
N THR A 102 29.53 -12.31 -27.18
CA THR A 102 29.43 -11.32 -26.09
C THR A 102 28.00 -10.78 -25.93
N ALA A 103 27.31 -10.54 -27.05
CA ALA A 103 25.91 -10.11 -27.05
C ALA A 103 25.00 -11.16 -26.41
N ALA A 104 25.17 -12.44 -26.75
CA ALA A 104 24.38 -13.53 -26.18
C ALA A 104 24.50 -13.60 -24.65
N THR A 105 25.72 -13.46 -24.12
CA THR A 105 25.95 -13.44 -22.66
C THR A 105 25.24 -12.25 -22.00
N LYS A 106 25.38 -11.03 -22.55
CA LYS A 106 24.74 -9.83 -22.00
C LYS A 106 23.22 -9.91 -22.04
N ILE A 107 22.65 -10.35 -23.17
CA ILE A 107 21.20 -10.54 -23.32
C ILE A 107 20.68 -11.57 -22.32
N SER A 108 21.40 -12.68 -22.11
CA SER A 108 21.00 -13.70 -21.14
C SER A 108 20.88 -13.15 -19.71
N VAL A 109 21.85 -12.33 -19.28
CA VAL A 109 21.82 -11.68 -17.96
C VAL A 109 20.65 -10.70 -17.86
N LEU A 110 20.49 -9.81 -18.84
CA LEU A 110 19.40 -8.82 -18.85
C LEU A 110 18.02 -9.48 -18.86
N GLN A 111 17.85 -10.57 -19.62
CA GLN A 111 16.61 -11.34 -19.64
C GLN A 111 16.31 -12.02 -18.30
N LYS A 112 17.33 -12.50 -17.59
CA LYS A 112 17.16 -13.06 -16.25
C LYS A 112 16.69 -11.99 -15.27
N GLU A 113 17.33 -10.83 -15.27
CA GLU A 113 16.94 -9.70 -14.41
C GLU A 113 15.52 -9.20 -14.74
N LEU A 114 15.18 -9.06 -16.02
CA LEU A 114 13.83 -8.69 -16.47
C LEU A 114 12.76 -9.63 -15.92
N ARG A 115 13.00 -10.95 -15.98
CA ARG A 115 12.07 -11.96 -15.43
C ARG A 115 11.96 -11.85 -13.91
N SER A 116 13.06 -11.59 -13.22
CA SER A 116 13.09 -11.37 -11.78
C SER A 116 12.25 -10.15 -11.38
N HIS A 117 12.40 -9.02 -12.08
CA HIS A 117 11.64 -7.80 -11.79
C HIS A 117 10.14 -7.99 -12.06
N ILE A 118 9.77 -8.67 -13.15
CA ILE A 118 8.38 -9.02 -13.44
C ILE A 118 7.78 -9.89 -12.31
N GLN A 119 8.53 -10.85 -11.80
CA GLN A 119 8.08 -11.70 -10.70
C GLN A 119 7.91 -10.90 -9.40
N ALA A 120 8.84 -10.00 -9.08
CA ALA A 120 8.74 -9.12 -7.92
C ALA A 120 7.51 -8.20 -7.99
N VAL A 121 7.22 -7.61 -9.15
CA VAL A 121 6.02 -6.78 -9.37
C VAL A 121 4.73 -7.57 -9.12
N ARG A 122 4.66 -8.81 -9.61
CA ARG A 122 3.49 -9.68 -9.38
C ARG A 122 3.29 -9.98 -7.89
N GLN A 123 4.36 -10.37 -7.19
CA GLN A 123 4.30 -10.64 -5.76
C GLN A 123 3.83 -9.43 -4.94
N LEU A 124 4.32 -8.23 -5.28
CA LEU A 124 3.88 -6.99 -4.63
C LEU A 124 2.40 -6.71 -4.89
N THR A 125 1.94 -6.92 -6.13
CA THR A 125 0.53 -6.69 -6.52
C THR A 125 -0.40 -7.68 -5.82
N ASP A 126 -0.11 -8.98 -5.91
CA ASP A 126 -0.91 -10.04 -5.27
C ASP A 126 -1.01 -9.83 -3.74
N GLY A 127 0.08 -9.37 -3.12
CA GLY A 127 0.12 -9.08 -1.68
C GLY A 127 -0.72 -7.88 -1.28
N ILE A 128 -0.84 -6.86 -2.12
CA ILE A 128 -1.71 -5.70 -1.88
C ILE A 128 -3.17 -6.11 -2.08
N ASP A 129 -3.49 -6.76 -3.20
CA ASP A 129 -4.85 -7.16 -3.55
C ASP A 129 -5.45 -8.12 -2.52
N ARG A 130 -4.66 -9.11 -2.06
CA ARG A 130 -5.10 -10.04 -1.01
C ARG A 130 -5.42 -9.33 0.29
N ARG A 131 -4.57 -8.40 0.74
CA ARG A 131 -4.80 -7.64 1.98
C ARG A 131 -6.02 -6.72 1.85
N GLY A 132 -6.19 -6.07 0.71
CA GLY A 132 -7.35 -5.23 0.42
C GLY A 132 -8.67 -6.03 0.40
N LEU A 133 -8.68 -7.18 -0.27
CA LEU A 133 -9.87 -8.04 -0.35
C LEU A 133 -10.24 -8.62 1.02
N LEU A 134 -9.25 -9.09 1.79
CA LEU A 134 -9.47 -9.59 3.15
C LEU A 134 -10.07 -8.52 4.05
N LEU A 135 -9.58 -7.28 3.95
CA LEU A 135 -10.12 -6.18 4.74
C LEU A 135 -11.55 -5.81 4.32
N ALA A 136 -11.82 -5.72 3.02
CA ALA A 136 -13.16 -5.44 2.52
C ALA A 136 -14.17 -6.53 2.94
N GLY A 137 -13.73 -7.80 2.94
CA GLY A 137 -14.50 -8.92 3.47
C GLY A 137 -14.72 -8.83 4.98
N ALA A 138 -13.68 -8.49 5.75
CA ALA A 138 -13.78 -8.30 7.19
C ALA A 138 -14.75 -7.16 7.56
N ASP A 139 -14.65 -6.01 6.90
CA ASP A 139 -15.57 -4.88 7.10
C ASP A 139 -17.02 -5.27 6.76
N ARG A 140 -17.23 -6.09 5.73
CA ARG A 140 -18.55 -6.61 5.41
C ARG A 140 -19.07 -7.56 6.49
N CYS A 141 -18.27 -8.54 6.92
CA CYS A 141 -18.65 -9.46 7.99
C CYS A 141 -18.95 -8.72 9.30
N LEU A 142 -18.14 -7.73 9.68
CA LEU A 142 -18.39 -6.94 10.89
C LEU A 142 -19.71 -6.18 10.82
N ARG A 143 -20.03 -5.56 9.68
CA ARG A 143 -21.34 -4.89 9.50
C ARG A 143 -22.51 -5.87 9.53
N GLU A 144 -22.39 -7.00 8.84
CA GLU A 144 -23.44 -8.04 8.85
C GLU A 144 -23.62 -8.62 10.26
N LEU A 145 -22.54 -8.79 11.01
CA LEU A 145 -22.54 -9.26 12.39
C LEU A 145 -23.23 -8.26 13.33
N VAL A 146 -22.86 -6.97 13.26
CA VAL A 146 -23.51 -5.90 14.05
C VAL A 146 -25.02 -5.86 13.75
N ASN A 147 -25.40 -5.83 12.46
CA ASN A 147 -26.81 -5.82 12.06
C ASN A 147 -27.56 -7.08 12.53
N SER A 148 -26.90 -8.24 12.55
CA SER A 148 -27.52 -9.49 13.01
C SER A 148 -27.74 -9.52 14.53
N PHE A 149 -26.98 -8.73 15.29
CA PHE A 149 -27.08 -8.65 16.74
C PHE A 149 -27.87 -7.44 17.26
N GLU A 150 -28.30 -6.51 16.38
CA GLU A 150 -29.22 -5.42 16.74
C GLU A 150 -30.55 -5.94 17.34
N ASP A 151 -30.99 -7.15 16.96
CA ASP A 151 -32.20 -7.78 17.49
C ASP A 151 -32.01 -8.46 18.87
N SER A 152 -30.78 -8.48 19.42
CA SER A 152 -30.46 -9.13 20.71
C SER A 152 -29.70 -8.19 21.66
N PRO A 153 -30.39 -7.46 22.56
CA PRO A 153 -29.77 -6.44 23.42
C PRO A 153 -28.71 -6.98 24.38
N THR A 154 -28.73 -8.26 24.72
CA THR A 154 -27.70 -8.90 25.58
C THR A 154 -26.40 -9.25 24.86
N MET A 155 -26.40 -9.30 23.52
CA MET A 155 -25.20 -9.59 22.73
C MET A 155 -24.48 -8.33 22.25
N SER A 156 -25.20 -7.21 22.11
CA SER A 156 -24.60 -5.91 21.75
C SER A 156 -23.54 -5.45 22.78
N ASP A 157 -23.80 -5.68 24.07
CA ASP A 157 -22.87 -5.33 25.17
C ASP A 157 -21.55 -6.13 25.16
N LEU A 158 -21.44 -7.22 24.38
CA LEU A 158 -20.21 -8.03 24.26
C LEU A 158 -19.29 -7.57 23.12
N ILE A 159 -19.77 -6.67 22.26
CA ILE A 159 -19.07 -6.22 21.03
C ILE A 159 -18.41 -4.83 21.23
N ASP A 160 -18.87 -4.05 22.21
CA ASP A 160 -18.25 -2.79 22.66
C ASP A 160 -16.98 -2.98 23.52
#